data_AF-A0A3P1UJV4-F1
#
_entry.id   AF-A0A3P1UJV4-F1
#
_cell.length_a   1.000
_cell.length_b   1.000
_cell.length_c   1.000
_cell.angle_alpha   90.00
_cell.angle_beta   90.00
_cell.angle_gamma   90.00
#
_symmetry.space_group_name_H-M   'P 1'
#
loop_
_entity.id
_entity.type
_entity.pdbx_description
1 polymer ?
#
loop_
_entity_poly.entity_id
_entity_poly.type
_entity_poly.pdbx_seq_one_letter_code
_entity_poly.pdbx_strand_id
1 'polypeptide(L)'
;MTKPSLAIVRQLEAVGFRAWPATSVHYDGTWAIRMTAAHSSKRLNSINPLDPGDTRDIPTRVELAAQRFRAYGRVPCFRLSPLAPVELEDYLEGLGWKRQDETIVMTCNLTEIDLSGEIDQIPLKDIGRFVDASLSIHERPEEMRPGMSEILDGIRPNKGMFVLEAEGRAVSDVLCVQDGVMAGLFDVGTLPEARRKGYGHSVVGSALKWAAKLGARTAWLQIEAENVAGLALYERFGFQEAYRYAYRESNEK
;
A
#
# COMPACT_ATOMS: atom_id res chain seq x y z
N MET A 1 -15.97 5.36 17.06
CA MET A 1 -15.85 4.60 15.80
C MET A 1 -16.20 3.15 16.08
N THR A 2 -17.07 2.54 15.29
CA THR A 2 -17.38 1.11 15.34
C THR A 2 -16.13 0.33 14.96
N LYS A 3 -15.77 -0.73 15.69
CA LYS A 3 -14.64 -1.59 15.31
C LYS A 3 -14.87 -2.16 13.89
N PRO A 4 -13.87 -2.15 13.01
CA PRO A 4 -14.02 -2.68 11.66
C PRO A 4 -14.31 -4.19 11.74
N SER A 5 -15.12 -4.69 10.81
CA SER A 5 -15.32 -6.14 10.68
C SER A 5 -13.98 -6.80 10.30
N LEU A 6 -13.55 -7.81 11.06
CA LEU A 6 -12.30 -8.52 10.73
C LEU A 6 -12.36 -9.19 9.35
N ALA A 7 -13.55 -9.47 8.83
CA ALA A 7 -13.71 -10.01 7.47
C ALA A 7 -13.24 -9.00 6.40
N ILE A 8 -13.62 -7.71 6.53
CA ILE A 8 -13.18 -6.69 5.58
C ILE A 8 -11.69 -6.41 5.72
N VAL A 9 -11.16 -6.41 6.95
CA VAL A 9 -9.71 -6.25 7.19
C VAL A 9 -8.94 -7.39 6.52
N ARG A 10 -9.32 -8.65 6.72
CA ARG A 10 -8.69 -9.81 6.07
C ARG A 10 -8.75 -9.73 4.55
N GLN A 11 -9.89 -9.33 3.99
CA GLN A 11 -10.03 -9.17 2.55
C GLN A 11 -9.07 -8.09 2.00
N LEU A 12 -9.03 -6.91 2.64
CA LEU A 12 -8.18 -5.79 2.24
C LEU A 12 -6.68 -6.10 2.37
N GLU A 13 -6.28 -6.77 3.45
CA GLU A 13 -4.91 -7.25 3.64
C GLU A 13 -4.52 -8.26 2.54
N ALA A 14 -5.37 -9.24 2.25
CA ALA A 14 -5.10 -10.25 1.24
C ALA A 14 -4.97 -9.67 -0.18
N VAL A 15 -5.86 -8.76 -0.59
CA VAL A 15 -5.73 -8.09 -1.90
C VAL A 15 -4.54 -7.14 -1.91
N GLY A 16 -4.23 -6.48 -0.79
CA GLY A 16 -3.08 -5.59 -0.68
C GLY A 16 -1.75 -6.30 -0.85
N PHE A 17 -1.63 -7.53 -0.35
CA PHE A 17 -0.42 -8.32 -0.53
C PHE A 17 -0.22 -8.79 -1.97
N ARG A 18 -1.30 -9.00 -2.73
CA ARG A 18 -1.22 -9.35 -4.16
C ARG A 18 -1.00 -8.13 -5.07
N ALA A 19 -1.50 -6.98 -4.65
CA ALA A 19 -1.38 -5.74 -5.40
C ALA A 19 -0.03 -5.03 -5.23
N TRP A 20 0.65 -5.30 -4.12
CA TRP A 20 2.02 -4.84 -3.89
C TRP A 20 2.86 -6.02 -3.37
N PRO A 21 3.22 -6.99 -4.24
CA PRO A 21 3.74 -8.29 -3.83
C PRO A 21 5.18 -8.21 -3.31
N ALA A 22 5.45 -8.96 -2.24
CA ALA A 22 6.82 -9.15 -1.75
C ALA A 22 7.48 -10.32 -2.48
N THR A 23 8.79 -10.23 -2.72
CA THR A 23 9.54 -11.29 -3.42
C THR A 23 9.61 -12.60 -2.64
N SER A 24 9.58 -12.51 -1.30
CA SER A 24 9.55 -13.66 -0.41
C SER A 24 8.50 -13.47 0.69
N VAL A 25 7.74 -14.52 0.96
CA VAL A 25 6.81 -14.59 2.09
C VAL A 25 7.05 -15.90 2.82
N HIS A 26 7.22 -15.83 4.14
CA HIS A 26 7.24 -17.00 5.01
C HIS A 26 6.16 -16.88 6.07
N TYR A 27 5.61 -18.02 6.47
CA TYR A 27 4.57 -18.09 7.48
C TYR A 27 5.09 -18.75 8.74
N ASP A 28 4.89 -18.09 9.86
CA ASP A 28 4.96 -18.67 11.20
C ASP A 28 3.58 -18.53 11.84
N GLY A 29 2.82 -19.63 11.92
CA GLY A 29 1.40 -19.58 12.22
C GLY A 29 0.66 -18.69 11.21
N THR A 30 -0.02 -17.67 11.71
CA THR A 30 -0.74 -16.68 10.87
C THR A 30 0.11 -15.45 10.51
N TRP A 31 1.37 -15.38 10.96
CA TRP A 31 2.23 -14.24 10.67
C TRP A 31 2.86 -14.37 9.29
N ALA A 32 2.50 -13.47 8.38
CA ALA A 32 3.17 -13.34 7.08
C ALA A 32 4.41 -12.46 7.21
N ILE A 33 5.58 -13.09 7.18
CA ILE A 33 6.89 -12.44 7.19
C ILE A 33 7.28 -12.14 5.75
N ARG A 34 7.18 -10.86 5.37
CA ARG A 34 7.38 -10.39 3.99
C ARG A 34 8.75 -9.74 3.83
N MET A 35 9.47 -10.06 2.77
CA MET A 35 10.79 -9.50 2.47
C MET A 35 10.98 -9.23 0.98
N THR A 36 11.61 -8.09 0.68
CA THR A 36 12.02 -7.68 -0.68
C THR A 36 13.36 -6.97 -0.61
N ALA A 37 14.42 -7.61 -1.14
CA ALA A 37 15.77 -7.06 -1.10
C ALA A 37 15.88 -5.77 -1.93
N ALA A 38 15.28 -5.77 -3.13
CA ALA A 38 15.40 -4.69 -4.11
C ALA A 38 14.62 -3.41 -3.76
N HIS A 39 13.81 -3.39 -2.68
CA HIS A 39 12.99 -2.24 -2.32
C HIS A 39 12.92 -2.04 -0.80
N SER A 40 13.04 -0.80 -0.33
CA SER A 40 13.18 -0.48 1.10
C SER A 40 11.87 -0.31 1.88
N SER A 41 10.73 -0.13 1.20
CA SER A 41 9.43 0.11 1.87
C SER A 41 9.05 -0.96 2.91
N LYS A 42 8.55 -0.50 4.06
CA LYS A 42 8.03 -1.33 5.17
C LYS A 42 6.87 -2.23 4.76
N ARG A 43 6.05 -1.83 3.77
CA ARG A 43 4.95 -2.67 3.24
C ARG A 43 5.45 -3.97 2.59
N LEU A 44 6.68 -3.97 2.07
CA LEU A 44 7.32 -5.13 1.45
C LEU A 44 8.32 -5.84 2.38
N ASN A 45 8.59 -5.24 3.54
CA ASN A 45 9.59 -5.67 4.51
C ASN A 45 9.01 -5.51 5.92
N SER A 46 8.01 -6.32 6.27
CA SER A 46 7.40 -6.34 7.60
C SER A 46 6.83 -7.71 7.95
N ILE A 47 6.72 -7.99 9.25
CA ILE A 47 5.95 -9.09 9.81
C ILE A 47 4.49 -8.63 9.94
N ASN A 48 3.57 -9.39 9.36
CA ASN A 48 2.14 -9.07 9.31
C ASN A 48 1.33 -10.18 9.99
N PRO A 49 0.95 -10.03 11.27
CA PRO A 49 -0.01 -10.93 11.91
C PRO A 49 -1.39 -10.83 11.25
N LEU A 50 -2.03 -11.97 10.95
CA LEU A 50 -3.29 -12.03 10.19
C LEU A 50 -4.48 -12.62 10.99
N ASP A 51 -4.28 -12.93 12.26
CA ASP A 51 -5.33 -13.40 13.15
C ASP A 51 -5.13 -12.91 14.59
N PRO A 52 -6.09 -12.16 15.17
CA PRO A 52 -6.00 -11.71 16.56
C PRO A 52 -5.90 -12.85 17.58
N GLY A 53 -6.35 -14.06 17.22
CA GLY A 53 -6.27 -15.24 18.09
C GLY A 53 -4.91 -15.93 18.13
N ASP A 54 -3.96 -15.54 17.28
CA ASP A 54 -2.65 -16.20 17.18
C ASP A 54 -1.64 -15.60 18.18
N THR A 55 -1.89 -15.85 19.47
CA THR A 55 -1.11 -15.33 20.62
C THR A 55 -0.06 -16.30 21.17
N ARG A 56 0.12 -17.43 20.51
CA ARG A 56 0.95 -18.53 21.02
C ARG A 56 2.43 -18.19 20.91
N ASP A 57 3.18 -18.42 21.99
CA ASP A 57 4.65 -18.31 22.08
C ASP A 57 5.24 -16.96 21.58
N ILE A 58 4.52 -15.84 21.78
CA ILE A 58 4.90 -14.50 21.28
C ILE A 58 6.39 -14.18 21.48
N PRO A 59 6.99 -14.33 22.68
CA PRO A 59 8.40 -13.97 22.88
C PRO A 59 9.36 -14.70 21.95
N THR A 60 9.16 -16.00 21.78
CA THR A 60 10.04 -16.83 20.94
C THR A 60 9.86 -16.49 19.46
N ARG A 61 8.61 -16.33 19.02
CA ARG A 61 8.30 -16.02 17.62
C ARG A 61 8.75 -14.63 17.20
N VAL A 62 8.64 -13.64 18.09
CA VAL A 62 9.17 -12.28 17.84
C VAL A 62 10.68 -12.34 17.62
N GLU A 63 11.43 -13.05 18.47
CA GLU A 63 12.88 -13.15 18.33
C GLU A 63 13.30 -13.91 17.06
N LEU A 64 12.63 -15.02 16.72
CA LEU A 64 12.90 -15.76 15.48
C LEU A 64 12.63 -14.90 14.23
N ALA A 65 11.51 -14.16 14.22
CA ALA A 65 11.19 -13.27 13.12
C ALA A 65 12.17 -12.09 13.05
N ALA A 66 12.59 -11.54 14.19
CA ALA A 66 13.60 -10.50 14.25
C ALA A 66 14.95 -10.98 13.70
N GLN A 67 15.45 -12.14 14.15
CA GLN A 67 16.69 -12.73 13.64
C GLN A 67 16.69 -12.88 12.12
N ARG A 68 15.54 -13.26 11.55
CA ARG A 68 15.40 -13.32 10.09
C ARG A 68 15.59 -11.95 9.45
N PHE A 69 14.96 -10.90 9.95
CA PHE A 69 15.17 -9.53 9.45
C PHE A 69 16.63 -9.10 9.55
N ARG A 70 17.27 -9.33 10.71
CA ARG A 70 18.69 -9.02 10.94
C ARG A 70 19.60 -9.74 9.95
N ALA A 71 19.33 -11.02 9.65
CA ALA A 71 20.08 -11.81 8.68
C ALA A 71 20.01 -11.25 7.24
N TYR A 72 18.98 -10.48 6.90
CA TYR A 72 18.85 -9.74 5.64
C TYR A 72 19.26 -8.26 5.76
N GLY A 73 19.89 -7.86 6.87
CA GLY A 73 20.34 -6.48 7.11
C GLY A 73 19.18 -5.48 7.25
N ARG A 74 18.00 -5.95 7.67
CA ARG A 74 16.80 -5.13 7.84
C ARG A 74 16.47 -4.97 9.33
N VAL A 75 15.96 -3.79 9.69
CA VAL A 75 15.40 -3.56 11.02
C VAL A 75 14.13 -4.40 11.17
N PRO A 76 14.01 -5.24 12.21
CA PRO A 76 12.77 -5.94 12.51
C PRO A 76 11.58 -4.98 12.63
N CYS A 77 10.51 -5.27 11.89
CA CYS A 77 9.38 -4.35 11.73
C CYS A 77 8.05 -5.13 11.70
N PHE A 78 7.21 -4.95 12.71
CA PHE A 78 5.84 -5.48 12.69
C PHE A 78 4.88 -4.43 12.14
N ARG A 79 3.98 -4.85 11.25
CA ARG A 79 2.83 -4.04 10.79
C ARG A 79 1.58 -4.50 11.55
N LEU A 80 1.05 -3.63 12.39
CA LEU A 80 -0.02 -3.93 13.34
C LEU A 80 -1.35 -3.36 12.84
N SER A 81 -2.09 -4.19 12.09
CA SER A 81 -3.48 -3.92 11.69
C SER A 81 -4.45 -4.42 12.77
N PRO A 82 -5.78 -4.26 12.63
CA PRO A 82 -6.76 -4.88 13.53
C PRO A 82 -6.70 -6.41 13.60
N LEU A 83 -5.89 -7.06 12.75
CA LEU A 83 -5.62 -8.49 12.80
C LEU A 83 -4.42 -8.86 13.70
N ALA A 84 -3.68 -7.88 14.21
CA ALA A 84 -2.63 -8.13 15.18
C ALA A 84 -3.23 -8.41 16.57
N PRO A 85 -2.75 -9.44 17.28
CA PRO A 85 -3.11 -9.64 18.67
C PRO A 85 -2.68 -8.43 19.53
N VAL A 86 -3.51 -8.05 20.49
CA VAL A 86 -3.20 -6.94 21.41
C VAL A 86 -2.00 -7.31 22.28
N GLU A 87 -1.92 -8.57 22.69
CA GLU A 87 -0.84 -9.14 23.49
C GLU A 87 0.52 -9.05 22.78
N LEU A 88 0.51 -9.14 21.43
CA LEU A 88 1.73 -8.94 20.64
C LEU A 88 2.13 -7.46 20.64
N GLU A 89 1.19 -6.55 20.47
CA GLU A 89 1.48 -5.12 20.51
C GLU A 89 2.05 -4.69 21.88
N ASP A 90 1.42 -5.12 22.97
CA ASP A 90 1.86 -4.87 24.34
C ASP A 90 3.27 -5.45 24.60
N TYR A 91 3.54 -6.65 24.09
CA TYR A 91 4.86 -7.26 24.21
C TYR A 91 5.94 -6.47 23.47
N LEU A 92 5.68 -6.04 22.23
CA LEU A 92 6.62 -5.21 21.46
C LEU A 92 6.84 -3.85 22.12
N GLU A 93 5.80 -3.26 22.73
CA GLU A 93 5.93 -2.05 23.54
C GLU A 93 6.81 -2.26 24.76
N GLY A 94 6.64 -3.37 25.48
CA GLY A 94 7.48 -3.73 26.63
C GLY A 94 8.96 -3.92 26.27
N LEU A 95 9.25 -4.29 25.02
CA LEU A 95 10.62 -4.32 24.47
C LEU A 95 11.13 -2.93 24.02
N GLY A 96 10.32 -1.89 24.15
CA GLY A 96 10.64 -0.52 23.73
C GLY A 96 10.59 -0.29 22.22
N TRP A 97 9.93 -1.17 21.44
CA TRP A 97 9.81 -0.99 20.00
C TRP A 97 8.93 0.22 19.68
N LYS A 98 9.41 1.08 18.79
CA LYS A 98 8.78 2.37 18.50
C LYS A 98 7.61 2.22 17.55
N ARG A 99 6.44 2.74 17.97
CA ARG A 99 5.26 2.88 17.12
C ARG A 99 5.41 4.10 16.20
N GLN A 100 5.17 3.92 14.90
CA GLN A 100 5.32 4.98 13.88
C GLN A 100 4.51 4.70 12.61
N ASP A 101 4.51 5.66 11.69
CA ASP A 101 3.86 5.66 10.38
C ASP A 101 2.41 5.17 10.44
N GLU A 102 1.61 5.84 11.29
CA GLU A 102 0.18 5.56 11.37
C GLU A 102 -0.45 5.75 9.98
N THR A 103 -1.06 4.68 9.47
CA THR A 103 -1.60 4.61 8.13
C THR A 103 -3.08 4.29 8.19
N ILE A 104 -3.86 5.04 7.41
CA ILE A 104 -5.29 4.89 7.25
C ILE A 104 -5.52 4.06 5.99
N VAL A 105 -6.29 2.97 6.13
CA VAL A 105 -6.83 2.22 5.00
C VAL A 105 -8.21 2.78 4.71
N MET A 106 -8.39 3.28 3.49
CA MET A 106 -9.65 3.88 3.07
C MET A 106 -10.30 3.03 1.98
N THR A 107 -11.63 3.04 1.93
CA THR A 107 -12.43 2.34 0.91
C THR A 107 -13.48 3.27 0.30
N CYS A 108 -13.82 3.04 -0.96
CA CYS A 108 -14.90 3.73 -1.66
C CYS A 108 -15.77 2.71 -2.43
N ASN A 109 -17.10 2.89 -2.42
CA ASN A 109 -18.00 2.11 -3.26
C ASN A 109 -18.04 2.69 -4.68
N LEU A 110 -17.44 1.98 -5.64
CA LEU A 110 -17.37 2.41 -7.04
C LEU A 110 -18.74 2.46 -7.72
N THR A 111 -19.75 1.76 -7.20
CA THR A 111 -21.11 1.80 -7.79
C THR A 111 -21.90 3.04 -7.38
N GLU A 112 -21.42 3.81 -6.41
CA GLU A 112 -22.09 5.00 -5.86
C GLU A 112 -21.44 6.31 -6.32
N ILE A 113 -20.30 6.24 -7.03
CA ILE A 113 -19.60 7.42 -7.54
C ILE A 113 -19.91 7.64 -9.02
N ASP A 114 -20.06 8.91 -9.39
CA ASP A 114 -20.20 9.30 -10.79
C ASP A 114 -18.82 9.49 -11.44
N LEU A 115 -18.42 8.52 -12.26
CA LEU A 115 -17.18 8.55 -13.06
C LEU A 115 -17.44 8.89 -14.54
N SER A 116 -18.65 9.32 -14.89
CA SER A 116 -19.02 9.59 -16.28
C SER A 116 -18.18 10.72 -16.89
N GLY A 117 -17.89 11.76 -16.11
CA GLY A 117 -17.07 12.91 -16.50
C GLY A 117 -15.55 12.66 -16.50
N GLU A 118 -15.08 11.55 -15.94
CA GLU A 118 -13.65 11.25 -15.88
C GLU A 118 -13.07 10.81 -17.23
N ILE A 119 -11.79 11.04 -17.45
CA ILE A 119 -11.11 10.73 -18.72
C ILE A 119 -10.98 9.21 -18.88
N ASP A 120 -11.27 8.72 -20.08
CA ASP A 120 -11.04 7.33 -20.45
C ASP A 120 -9.59 7.13 -20.91
N GLN A 121 -8.66 7.22 -19.96
CA GLN A 121 -7.24 7.05 -20.24
C GLN A 121 -6.91 5.57 -20.43
N ILE A 122 -6.14 5.25 -21.47
CA ILE A 122 -5.56 3.92 -21.65
C ILE A 122 -4.31 3.83 -20.75
N PRO A 123 -4.21 2.84 -19.85
CA PRO A 123 -3.02 2.69 -19.01
C PRO A 123 -1.79 2.36 -19.86
N LEU A 124 -0.64 2.87 -19.43
CA LEU A 124 0.66 2.48 -19.97
C LEU A 124 0.86 0.97 -19.81
N LYS A 125 1.46 0.37 -20.84
CA LYS A 125 1.94 -1.02 -20.80
C LYS A 125 3.45 -1.10 -20.56
N ASP A 126 4.16 -0.01 -20.84
CA ASP A 126 5.60 0.10 -20.67
C ASP A 126 5.91 0.38 -19.18
N ILE A 127 6.49 -0.62 -18.52
CA ILE A 127 6.90 -0.53 -17.12
C ILE A 127 8.05 0.45 -16.96
N GLY A 128 9.00 0.49 -17.89
CA GLY A 128 10.15 1.40 -17.84
C GLY A 128 9.69 2.85 -17.81
N ARG A 129 8.76 3.22 -18.72
CA ARG A 129 8.20 4.57 -18.77
C ARG A 129 7.42 4.95 -17.50
N PHE A 130 6.67 4.01 -16.92
CA PHE A 130 6.00 4.27 -15.64
C PHE A 130 7.01 4.44 -14.50
N VAL A 131 8.05 3.60 -14.44
CA VAL A 131 9.12 3.72 -13.43
C VAL A 131 9.86 5.04 -13.59
N ASP A 132 10.17 5.50 -14.80
CA ASP A 132 10.78 6.82 -15.03
C ASP A 132 9.92 7.96 -14.45
N ALA A 133 8.62 7.95 -14.75
CA ALA A 133 7.69 8.93 -14.22
C ALA A 133 7.61 8.87 -12.69
N SER A 134 7.49 7.66 -12.14
CA SER A 134 7.39 7.41 -10.69
C SER A 134 8.65 7.82 -9.94
N LEU A 135 9.84 7.52 -10.46
CA LEU A 135 11.09 7.96 -9.84
C LEU A 135 11.19 9.49 -9.84
N SER A 136 10.83 10.13 -10.96
CA SER A 136 10.87 11.59 -11.07
C SER A 136 9.83 12.29 -10.19
N ILE A 137 8.58 11.81 -10.17
CA ILE A 137 7.46 12.46 -9.45
C ILE A 137 7.64 12.37 -7.94
N HIS A 138 8.16 11.23 -7.46
CA HIS A 138 8.32 10.95 -6.04
C HIS A 138 9.74 11.25 -5.53
N GLU A 139 10.58 11.88 -6.36
CA GLU A 139 11.98 12.24 -6.05
C GLU A 139 12.80 11.05 -5.52
N ARG A 140 12.60 9.88 -6.15
CA ARG A 140 13.26 8.64 -5.72
C ARG A 140 14.64 8.50 -6.37
N PRO A 141 15.59 7.90 -5.65
CA PRO A 141 16.91 7.63 -6.19
C PRO A 141 16.86 6.56 -7.30
N GLU A 142 17.71 6.70 -8.31
CA GLU A 142 17.75 5.84 -9.51
C GLU A 142 18.01 4.37 -9.17
N GLU A 143 18.71 4.10 -8.07
CA GLU A 143 19.00 2.77 -7.55
C GLU A 143 17.73 1.98 -7.17
N MET A 144 16.58 2.65 -7.01
CA MET A 144 15.29 1.99 -6.79
C MET A 144 14.65 1.43 -8.06
N ARG A 145 15.13 1.81 -9.26
CA ARG A 145 14.56 1.36 -10.54
C ARG A 145 14.41 -0.16 -10.62
N PRO A 146 15.44 -0.99 -10.38
CA PRO A 146 15.32 -2.44 -10.55
C PRO A 146 14.25 -3.04 -9.63
N GLY A 147 14.20 -2.57 -8.37
CA GLY A 147 13.20 -3.03 -7.41
C GLY A 147 11.79 -2.61 -7.76
N MET A 148 11.60 -1.38 -8.24
CA MET A 148 10.29 -0.92 -8.71
C MET A 148 9.82 -1.74 -9.93
N SER A 149 10.70 -1.97 -10.91
CA SER A 149 10.39 -2.81 -12.07
C SER A 149 10.03 -4.25 -11.65
N GLU A 150 10.80 -4.87 -10.75
CA GLU A 150 10.55 -6.21 -10.24
C GLU A 150 9.19 -6.33 -9.54
N ILE A 151 8.83 -5.34 -8.71
CA ILE A 151 7.51 -5.29 -8.04
C ILE A 151 6.40 -5.22 -9.08
N LEU A 152 6.50 -4.31 -10.05
CA LEU A 152 5.48 -4.11 -11.09
C LEU A 152 5.31 -5.35 -11.96
N ASP A 153 6.41 -6.03 -12.31
CA ASP A 153 6.40 -7.30 -13.03
C ASP A 153 5.77 -8.44 -12.21
N GLY A 154 5.97 -8.42 -10.88
CA GLY A 154 5.41 -9.41 -9.96
C GLY A 154 3.89 -9.32 -9.76
N ILE A 155 3.26 -8.18 -10.08
CA ILE A 155 1.81 -8.00 -9.93
C ILE A 155 1.08 -8.90 -10.93
N ARG A 156 0.37 -9.90 -10.40
CA ARG A 156 -0.44 -10.87 -11.16
C ARG A 156 -1.86 -10.39 -11.51
N PRO A 157 -2.58 -9.67 -10.63
CA PRO A 157 -3.87 -9.08 -11.02
C PRO A 157 -3.72 -8.06 -12.14
N ASN A 158 -4.84 -7.58 -12.68
CA ASN A 158 -4.81 -6.53 -13.69
C ASN A 158 -4.17 -5.27 -13.09
N LYS A 159 -3.16 -4.71 -13.75
CA LYS A 159 -2.54 -3.45 -13.36
C LYS A 159 -2.70 -2.39 -14.45
N GLY A 160 -3.08 -1.19 -14.03
CA GLY A 160 -3.16 0.01 -14.85
C GLY A 160 -2.14 1.02 -14.35
N MET A 161 -1.18 1.38 -15.20
CA MET A 161 -0.14 2.36 -14.92
C MET A 161 -0.51 3.67 -15.60
N PHE A 162 -0.87 4.70 -14.84
CA PHE A 162 -1.33 5.97 -15.40
C PHE A 162 -0.31 7.06 -15.11
N VAL A 163 -0.01 7.85 -16.15
CA VAL A 163 0.85 9.03 -16.06
C VAL A 163 0.14 10.16 -16.81
N LEU A 164 0.04 11.32 -16.19
CA LEU A 164 -0.33 12.56 -16.84
C LEU A 164 0.92 13.36 -17.15
N GLU A 165 0.96 13.92 -18.36
CA GLU A 165 2.05 14.79 -18.81
C GLU A 165 1.53 16.21 -19.01
N ALA A 166 2.35 17.19 -18.66
CA ALA A 166 2.15 18.58 -18.99
C ALA A 166 3.47 19.16 -19.50
N GLU A 167 3.42 19.91 -20.61
CA GLU A 167 4.61 20.51 -21.24
C GLU A 167 5.73 19.48 -21.54
N GLY A 168 5.34 18.27 -21.94
CA GLY A 168 6.28 17.19 -22.31
C GLY A 168 6.93 16.46 -21.13
N ARG A 169 6.47 16.69 -19.90
CA ARG A 169 7.00 16.06 -18.69
C ARG A 169 5.89 15.37 -17.89
N ALA A 170 6.20 14.23 -17.27
CA ALA A 170 5.30 13.58 -16.31
C ALA A 170 5.03 14.50 -15.11
N VAL A 171 3.78 14.69 -14.72
CA VAL A 171 3.39 15.58 -13.60
C VAL A 171 2.57 14.90 -12.51
N SER A 172 1.92 13.79 -12.83
CA SER A 172 1.17 13.00 -11.86
C SER A 172 1.09 11.55 -12.33
N ASP A 173 1.11 10.63 -11.38
CA ASP A 173 1.02 9.20 -11.63
C ASP A 173 0.09 8.51 -10.63
N VAL A 174 -0.36 7.32 -11.02
CA VAL A 174 -0.99 6.35 -10.14
C VAL A 174 -0.82 4.96 -10.72
N LEU A 175 -0.51 4.01 -9.86
CA LEU A 175 -0.72 2.59 -10.12
C LEU A 175 -2.10 2.18 -9.59
N CYS A 176 -2.92 1.59 -10.45
CA CYS A 176 -4.16 0.93 -10.06
C CYS A 176 -4.01 -0.57 -10.24
N VAL A 177 -4.36 -1.36 -9.22
CA VAL A 177 -4.39 -2.82 -9.32
C VAL A 177 -5.80 -3.30 -9.07
N GLN A 178 -6.41 -3.93 -10.07
CA GLN A 178 -7.74 -4.51 -9.99
C GLN A 178 -7.65 -6.03 -9.81
N ASP A 179 -8.29 -6.52 -8.74
CA ASP A 179 -8.34 -7.92 -8.33
C ASP A 179 -9.79 -8.29 -7.97
N GLY A 180 -10.46 -8.99 -8.91
CA GLY A 180 -11.88 -9.33 -8.77
C GLY A 180 -12.75 -8.08 -8.63
N VAL A 181 -13.48 -7.96 -7.52
CA VAL A 181 -14.33 -6.77 -7.27
C VAL A 181 -13.59 -5.61 -6.61
N MET A 182 -12.29 -5.75 -6.33
CA MET A 182 -11.49 -4.76 -5.61
C MET A 182 -10.53 -4.01 -6.55
N ALA A 183 -10.31 -2.73 -6.30
CA ALA A 183 -9.30 -1.91 -6.97
C ALA A 183 -8.42 -1.16 -5.95
N GLY A 184 -7.14 -1.47 -5.89
CA GLY A 184 -6.18 -0.77 -5.03
C GLY A 184 -5.50 0.37 -5.77
N LEU A 185 -5.39 1.56 -5.14
CA LEU A 185 -4.56 2.66 -5.62
C LEU A 185 -3.22 2.68 -4.88
N PHE A 186 -2.14 2.75 -5.64
CA PHE A 186 -0.76 2.76 -5.15
C PHE A 186 0.06 3.79 -5.90
N ASP A 187 1.18 4.16 -5.30
CA ASP A 187 2.17 5.03 -5.93
C ASP A 187 1.59 6.32 -6.52
N VAL A 188 0.62 6.91 -5.81
CA VAL A 188 -0.06 8.13 -6.26
C VAL A 188 0.82 9.33 -5.97
N GLY A 189 1.22 10.04 -7.02
CA GLY A 189 2.09 11.21 -6.91
C GLY A 189 1.61 12.38 -7.77
N THR A 190 1.91 13.59 -7.31
CA THR A 190 1.83 14.81 -8.14
C THR A 190 2.99 15.71 -7.75
N LEU A 191 3.74 16.18 -8.76
CA LEU A 191 4.89 17.05 -8.58
C LEU A 191 4.51 18.33 -7.83
N PRO A 192 5.33 18.81 -6.87
CA PRO A 192 5.02 19.97 -6.03
C PRO A 192 4.45 21.18 -6.80
N GLU A 193 5.09 21.56 -7.90
CA GLU A 193 4.76 22.69 -8.79
C GLU A 193 3.54 22.43 -9.70
N ALA A 194 3.09 21.17 -9.79
CA ALA A 194 1.89 20.74 -10.50
C ALA A 194 0.68 20.54 -9.56
N ARG A 195 0.88 20.62 -8.23
CA ARG A 195 -0.22 20.46 -7.26
C ARG A 195 -1.26 21.56 -7.40
N ARG A 196 -2.49 21.26 -6.94
CA ARG A 196 -3.66 22.15 -6.94
C ARG A 196 -4.12 22.61 -8.33
N LYS A 197 -3.64 21.97 -9.41
CA LYS A 197 -4.08 22.20 -10.80
C LYS A 197 -5.03 21.11 -11.33
N GLY A 198 -5.43 20.16 -10.49
CA GLY A 198 -6.38 19.09 -10.86
C GLY A 198 -5.75 17.79 -11.36
N TYR A 199 -4.43 17.72 -11.59
CA TYR A 199 -3.78 16.50 -12.12
C TYR A 199 -3.98 15.26 -11.25
N GLY A 200 -3.79 15.36 -9.93
CA GLY A 200 -4.01 14.23 -9.03
C GLY A 200 -5.45 13.71 -9.05
N HIS A 201 -6.44 14.61 -9.17
CA HIS A 201 -7.84 14.21 -9.35
C HIS A 201 -8.04 13.50 -10.68
N SER A 202 -7.55 14.10 -11.77
CA SER A 202 -7.73 13.54 -13.11
C SER A 202 -7.10 12.15 -13.28
N VAL A 203 -5.90 11.92 -12.74
CA VAL A 203 -5.24 10.62 -12.87
C VAL A 203 -5.93 9.55 -12.02
N VAL A 204 -6.34 9.90 -10.80
CA VAL A 204 -7.10 8.99 -9.92
C VAL A 204 -8.47 8.67 -10.51
N GLY A 205 -9.21 9.67 -11.02
CA GLY A 205 -10.50 9.46 -11.67
C GLY A 205 -10.39 8.54 -12.88
N SER A 206 -9.35 8.71 -13.71
CA SER A 206 -9.06 7.83 -14.84
C SER A 206 -8.78 6.38 -14.40
N ALA A 207 -7.98 6.20 -13.35
CA ALA A 207 -7.68 4.90 -12.77
C ALA A 207 -8.93 4.20 -12.20
N LEU A 208 -9.77 4.92 -11.46
CA LEU A 208 -11.02 4.38 -10.90
C LEU A 208 -12.02 4.01 -12.00
N LYS A 209 -12.15 4.85 -13.04
CA LYS A 209 -12.98 4.56 -14.22
C LYS A 209 -12.52 3.32 -14.96
N TRP A 210 -11.21 3.18 -15.16
CA TRP A 210 -10.62 1.98 -15.75
C TRP A 210 -10.92 0.73 -14.93
N ALA A 211 -10.73 0.78 -13.60
CA ALA A 211 -10.98 -0.37 -12.74
C ALA A 211 -12.47 -0.75 -12.69
N ALA A 212 -13.38 0.24 -12.66
CA ALA A 212 -14.82 0.01 -12.71
C ALA A 212 -15.25 -0.72 -13.99
N LYS A 213 -14.66 -0.38 -15.14
CA LYS A 213 -14.89 -1.08 -16.41
C LYS A 213 -14.40 -2.54 -16.41
N LEU A 214 -13.40 -2.85 -15.58
CA LEU A 214 -12.94 -4.22 -15.35
C LEU A 214 -13.76 -4.99 -14.30
N GLY A 215 -14.84 -4.39 -13.78
CA GLY A 215 -15.76 -5.02 -12.84
C GLY A 215 -15.45 -4.77 -11.37
N ALA A 216 -14.50 -3.88 -11.05
CA ALA A 216 -14.29 -3.45 -9.68
C ALA A 216 -15.54 -2.73 -9.14
N ARG A 217 -15.92 -3.07 -7.91
CA ARG A 217 -17.04 -2.45 -7.17
C ARG A 217 -16.57 -1.69 -5.94
N THR A 218 -15.39 -1.99 -5.43
CA THR A 218 -14.83 -1.31 -4.26
C THR A 218 -13.41 -0.89 -4.56
N ALA A 219 -13.12 0.39 -4.41
CA ALA A 219 -11.76 0.89 -4.45
C ALA A 219 -11.19 0.97 -3.02
N TRP A 220 -9.90 0.81 -2.87
CA TRP A 220 -9.22 0.96 -1.59
C TRP A 220 -7.81 1.54 -1.77
N LEU A 221 -7.28 2.11 -0.70
CA LEU A 221 -5.91 2.64 -0.65
C LEU A 221 -5.39 2.65 0.79
N GLN A 222 -4.09 2.87 0.92
CA GLN A 222 -3.42 3.08 2.20
C GLN A 222 -2.68 4.41 2.15
N ILE A 223 -2.90 5.28 3.13
CA ILE A 223 -2.34 6.63 3.20
C ILE A 223 -1.89 6.95 4.62
N GLU A 224 -0.67 7.45 4.77
CA GLU A 224 -0.16 7.95 6.06
C GLU A 224 -1.08 9.04 6.60
N ALA A 225 -1.41 8.96 7.89
CA ALA A 225 -2.39 9.83 8.54
C ALA A 225 -1.99 11.32 8.49
N GLU A 226 -0.70 11.60 8.35
CA GLU A 226 -0.14 12.95 8.25
C GLU A 226 -0.27 13.54 6.83
N ASN A 227 -0.62 12.73 5.82
CA ASN A 227 -0.78 13.19 4.43
C ASN A 227 -2.14 13.85 4.20
N VAL A 228 -2.32 15.04 4.77
CA VAL A 228 -3.56 15.83 4.70
C VAL A 228 -3.98 16.13 3.25
N ALA A 229 -3.01 16.38 2.36
CA ALA A 229 -3.30 16.69 0.96
C ALA A 229 -3.87 15.48 0.20
N GLY A 230 -3.33 14.28 0.44
CA GLY A 230 -3.84 13.04 -0.14
C GLY A 230 -5.20 12.66 0.45
N LEU A 231 -5.41 12.83 1.76
CA LEU A 231 -6.71 12.57 2.40
C LEU A 231 -7.82 13.42 1.76
N ALA A 232 -7.58 14.73 1.61
CA ALA A 232 -8.54 15.64 0.97
C ALA A 232 -8.81 15.31 -0.51
N LEU A 233 -7.85 14.68 -1.20
CA LEU A 233 -8.06 14.17 -2.56
C LEU A 233 -9.01 12.96 -2.55
N TYR A 234 -8.76 11.98 -1.69
CA TYR A 234 -9.53 10.75 -1.66
C TYR A 234 -10.95 10.94 -1.11
N GLU A 235 -11.13 11.83 -0.13
CA GLU A 235 -12.45 12.21 0.39
C GLU A 235 -13.36 12.77 -0.72
N ARG A 236 -12.81 13.49 -1.72
CA ARG A 236 -13.58 13.99 -2.87
C ARG A 236 -14.10 12.88 -3.78
N PHE A 237 -13.43 11.73 -3.80
CA PHE A 237 -13.89 10.52 -4.49
C PHE A 237 -14.79 9.65 -3.60
N GLY A 238 -15.19 10.13 -2.41
CA GLY A 238 -16.04 9.38 -1.48
C GLY A 238 -15.32 8.27 -0.72
N PHE A 239 -13.98 8.28 -0.69
CA PHE A 239 -13.25 7.35 0.19
C PHE A 239 -13.52 7.68 1.65
N GLN A 240 -13.74 6.63 2.44
CA GLN A 240 -13.94 6.70 3.88
C GLN A 240 -12.96 5.76 4.58
N GLU A 241 -12.58 6.11 5.81
CA GLU A 241 -11.74 5.26 6.64
C GLU A 241 -12.41 3.91 6.92
N ALA A 242 -11.69 2.83 6.61
CA ALA A 242 -12.08 1.46 6.94
C ALA A 242 -11.40 1.00 8.24
N TYR A 243 -10.08 1.18 8.33
CA TYR A 243 -9.31 0.90 9.55
C TYR A 243 -7.94 1.59 9.50
N ARG A 244 -7.20 1.53 10.60
CA ARG A 244 -5.82 2.01 10.69
C ARG A 244 -4.87 0.89 11.06
N TYR A 245 -3.61 1.06 10.68
CA TYR A 245 -2.50 0.26 11.17
C TYR A 245 -1.31 1.17 11.48
N ALA A 246 -0.36 0.68 12.27
CA ALA A 246 0.93 1.34 12.48
C ALA A 246 2.04 0.29 12.42
N TYR A 247 3.28 0.75 12.32
CA TYR A 247 4.44 -0.12 12.45
C TYR A 247 5.02 -0.03 13.84
N ARG A 248 5.54 -1.15 14.34
CA ARG A 248 6.46 -1.18 15.48
C ARG A 248 7.81 -1.70 15.00
N GLU A 249 8.85 -0.88 15.15
CA GLU A 249 10.21 -1.21 14.75
C GLU A 249 11.11 -1.39 15.97
N SER A 250 12.01 -2.37 15.86
CA SER A 250 13.05 -2.58 16.86
C SER A 250 14.00 -1.37 16.92
N ASN A 251 14.57 -1.13 18.10
CA ASN A 251 15.61 -0.13 18.29
C ASN A 251 16.96 -0.57 17.69
N GLU A 252 17.11 -1.84 17.37
CA GLU A 252 18.36 -2.44 16.89
C GLU A 252 18.16 -3.10 15.51
N LYS A 253 19.26 -3.11 14.74
CA LYS A 253 19.34 -3.78 13.45
C LYS A 253 19.63 -5.28 13.55
#